data_AF-A0A150VA67-F1
#
_entry.id   AF-A0A150VA67-F1
#
_cell.length_a   1.000
_cell.length_b   1.000
_cell.length_c   1.000
_cell.angle_alpha   90.00
_cell.angle_beta   90.00
_cell.angle_gamma   90.00
#
_symmetry.space_group_name_H-M   'P 1'
#
loop_
_entity.id
_entity.type
_entity.pdbx_description
1 polymer ?
#
loop_
_entity_poly.entity_id
_entity_poly.type
_entity_poly.pdbx_seq_one_letter_code
_entity_poly.pdbx_strand_id
1 'polypeptide(L)'
;MAISAVIDENTQAAQSRLLLLPIELQLIIYEFTVVEPSVLLLNCQCDSSYPSRYEEFQADKQAWDDGLHRPPPQPALTRTCRLIRAMALPIFYQQNSFVARYCSATNVFHALRWLSIIGEQNRLKLGEVYLRDDNPGYDRWQGNYVEAMKKRLKRKFNADVKSLDHYGHCCHRVLFLQKAETEVEPQGLEWLFGGAL
;
A
#
# COMPACT_ATOMS: atom_id res chain seq x y z
N MET A 1 23.72 53.06 24.07
CA MET A 1 23.86 52.15 22.91
C MET A 1 22.71 51.16 22.96
N ALA A 2 21.69 51.37 22.13
CA ALA A 2 20.51 50.51 22.06
C ALA A 2 20.62 49.65 20.80
N ILE A 3 20.76 48.33 20.98
CA ILE A 3 20.74 47.36 19.88
C ILE A 3 19.26 47.14 19.55
N SER A 4 18.78 47.82 18.51
CA SER A 4 17.44 47.64 17.98
C SER A 4 17.39 46.27 17.31
N ALA A 5 16.57 45.37 17.87
CA ALA A 5 16.25 44.08 17.29
C ALA A 5 15.36 44.31 16.07
N VAL A 6 15.98 44.34 14.89
CA VAL A 6 15.28 44.16 13.62
C VAL A 6 14.87 42.69 13.56
N ILE A 7 13.67 42.42 14.08
CA ILE A 7 13.00 41.15 13.86
C ILE A 7 12.55 41.18 12.39
N ASP A 8 13.18 40.36 11.56
CA ASP A 8 12.82 40.16 10.16
C ASP A 8 11.35 39.72 10.03
N GLU A 9 10.45 40.67 9.78
CA GLU A 9 9.04 40.43 9.42
C GLU A 9 8.89 39.58 8.14
N ASN A 10 9.96 39.39 7.38
CA ASN A 10 9.98 38.57 6.17
C ASN A 10 10.09 37.05 6.41
N THR A 11 10.20 36.60 7.66
CA THR A 11 10.22 35.16 8.00
C THR A 11 8.86 34.60 8.38
N GLN A 12 7.77 35.31 8.06
CA GLN A 12 6.42 34.74 8.07
C GLN A 12 6.23 33.90 6.80
N ALA A 13 7.01 32.81 6.71
CA ALA A 13 6.86 31.79 5.68
C ALA A 13 5.38 31.43 5.55
N ALA A 14 4.81 31.62 4.35
CA ALA A 14 3.39 31.49 4.07
C ALA A 14 2.84 30.18 4.67
N GLN A 15 2.23 30.30 5.85
CA GLN A 15 1.66 29.15 6.54
C GLN A 15 0.49 28.66 5.68
N SER A 16 0.53 27.38 5.31
CA SER A 16 -0.49 26.79 4.44
C SER A 16 -1.87 27.02 5.06
N ARG A 17 -2.78 27.67 4.31
CA ARG A 17 -4.16 27.92 4.77
C ARG A 17 -4.91 26.64 5.13
N LEU A 18 -4.55 25.52 4.49
CA LEU A 18 -5.08 24.20 4.80
C LEU A 18 -4.77 23.79 6.24
N LEU A 19 -3.57 24.12 6.74
CA LEU A 19 -3.15 23.79 8.11
C LEU A 19 -3.74 24.73 9.17
N LEU A 20 -4.36 25.84 8.76
CA LEU A 20 -5.06 26.77 9.65
C LEU A 20 -6.53 26.38 9.87
N LEU A 21 -7.06 25.43 9.10
CA LEU A 21 -8.42 24.94 9.28
C LEU A 21 -8.55 24.10 10.55
N PRO A 22 -9.75 24.04 11.17
CA PRO A 22 -10.07 23.00 12.16
C PRO A 22 -9.72 21.61 11.66
N ILE A 23 -9.26 20.75 12.57
CA ILE A 23 -8.70 19.43 12.23
C ILE A 23 -9.73 18.55 11.51
N GLU A 24 -11.00 18.70 11.84
CA GLU A 24 -12.12 17.98 11.25
C GLU A 24 -12.25 18.31 9.76
N LEU A 25 -12.15 19.60 9.40
CA LEU A 25 -12.21 20.04 8.00
C LEU A 25 -10.98 19.58 7.23
N GLN A 26 -9.80 19.57 7.86
CA GLN A 26 -8.59 19.01 7.23
C GLN A 26 -8.79 17.53 6.89
N LEU A 27 -9.29 16.73 7.83
CA LEU A 27 -9.50 15.29 7.64
C LEU A 27 -10.54 15.00 6.56
N ILE A 28 -11.65 15.75 6.52
CA ILE A 28 -12.64 15.65 5.44
C ILE A 28 -11.99 15.93 4.08
N ILE A 29 -11.22 17.02 3.96
CA ILE A 29 -10.51 17.34 2.72
C ILE A 29 -9.54 16.21 2.35
N TYR A 30 -8.82 15.64 3.32
CA TYR A 30 -7.89 14.55 3.06
C TYR A 30 -8.62 13.31 2.54
N GLU A 31 -9.72 12.93 3.17
CA GLU A 31 -10.58 11.81 2.73
C GLU A 31 -11.07 12.00 1.30
N PHE A 32 -11.68 13.14 0.98
CA PHE A 32 -12.16 13.44 -0.38
C PHE A 32 -11.07 13.49 -1.45
N THR A 33 -9.81 13.67 -1.07
CA THR A 33 -8.68 13.80 -2.01
C THR A 33 -7.83 12.55 -2.15
N VAL A 34 -7.95 11.60 -1.23
CA VAL A 34 -7.15 10.36 -1.26
C VAL A 34 -8.01 9.11 -1.39
N VAL A 35 -9.30 9.16 -1.12
CA VAL A 35 -10.18 7.98 -1.25
C VAL A 35 -10.76 7.93 -2.65
N GLU A 36 -10.54 6.81 -3.32
CA GLU A 36 -11.08 6.51 -4.63
C GLU A 36 -12.32 5.62 -4.46
N PRO A 37 -13.44 5.92 -5.14
CA PRO A 37 -14.66 5.12 -5.03
C PRO A 37 -14.53 3.75 -5.71
N SER A 38 -13.48 3.54 -6.49
CA SER A 38 -13.23 2.32 -7.26
C SER A 38 -12.02 1.57 -6.73
N VAL A 39 -11.99 0.26 -7.01
CA VAL A 39 -10.85 -0.58 -6.62
C VAL A 39 -9.58 -0.14 -7.34
N LEU A 40 -8.50 -0.01 -6.58
CA LEU A 40 -7.19 0.35 -7.10
C LEU A 40 -6.43 -0.89 -7.55
N LEU A 41 -6.19 -0.99 -8.86
CA LEU A 41 -5.48 -2.12 -9.47
C LEU A 41 -3.97 -2.02 -9.25
N LEU A 42 -3.37 -3.10 -8.76
CA LEU A 42 -1.93 -3.22 -8.54
C LEU A 42 -1.19 -3.83 -9.74
N ASN A 43 -1.92 -4.38 -10.71
CA ASN A 43 -1.42 -4.92 -11.97
C ASN A 43 -2.55 -5.01 -13.00
N CYS A 44 -2.20 -5.42 -14.23
CA CYS A 44 -3.14 -5.67 -15.32
C CYS A 44 -4.29 -6.61 -14.89
N GLN A 45 -5.48 -6.37 -15.44
CA GLN A 45 -6.60 -7.27 -15.26
C GLN A 45 -6.37 -8.62 -15.95
N CYS A 46 -7.07 -9.68 -15.53
CA CYS A 46 -7.01 -10.98 -16.20
C CYS A 46 -7.77 -10.95 -17.52
N ASP A 47 -7.41 -11.84 -18.45
CA ASP A 47 -8.13 -12.04 -19.70
C ASP A 47 -9.61 -12.42 -19.48
N SER A 48 -9.89 -13.15 -18.39
CA SER A 48 -11.25 -13.47 -17.93
C SER A 48 -12.11 -12.24 -17.63
N SER A 49 -11.51 -11.08 -17.35
CA SER A 49 -12.21 -9.80 -17.17
C SER A 49 -12.61 -9.13 -18.52
N TYR A 50 -12.16 -9.68 -19.65
CA TYR A 50 -12.42 -9.18 -21.02
C TYR A 50 -13.18 -10.21 -21.88
N PRO A 51 -14.40 -10.61 -21.50
CA PRO A 51 -15.16 -11.57 -22.28
C PRO A 51 -15.38 -11.05 -23.70
N SER A 52 -14.91 -11.80 -24.70
CA SER A 52 -14.98 -11.47 -26.12
C SER A 52 -14.23 -10.18 -26.53
N ARG A 53 -13.35 -9.64 -25.68
CA ARG A 53 -12.59 -8.40 -25.91
C ARG A 53 -11.08 -8.64 -25.81
N TYR A 54 -10.59 -9.65 -26.51
CA TYR A 54 -9.19 -10.09 -26.43
C TYR A 54 -8.20 -9.01 -26.89
N GLU A 55 -8.55 -8.23 -27.92
CA GLU A 55 -7.71 -7.12 -28.40
C GLU A 55 -7.54 -6.03 -27.33
N GLU A 56 -8.61 -5.68 -26.61
CA GLU A 56 -8.55 -4.75 -25.47
C GLU A 56 -7.66 -5.28 -24.34
N PHE A 57 -7.75 -6.58 -24.04
CA PHE A 57 -6.88 -7.21 -23.05
C PHE A 57 -5.40 -7.14 -23.46
N GLN A 58 -5.07 -7.46 -24.72
CA GLN A 58 -3.69 -7.37 -25.20
C GLN A 58 -3.16 -5.94 -25.16
N ALA A 59 -3.99 -4.96 -25.53
CA ALA A 59 -3.63 -3.55 -25.45
C ALA A 59 -3.38 -3.08 -24.01
N ASP A 60 -4.25 -3.45 -23.06
CA ASP A 60 -4.08 -3.11 -21.64
C ASP A 60 -2.82 -3.77 -21.06
N LYS A 61 -2.61 -5.06 -21.37
CA LYS A 61 -1.41 -5.79 -20.95
C LYS A 61 -0.13 -5.13 -21.48
N GLN A 62 -0.10 -4.81 -22.77
CA GLN A 62 1.04 -4.11 -23.38
C GLN A 62 1.27 -2.75 -22.73
N ALA A 63 0.20 -2.00 -22.41
CA ALA A 63 0.30 -0.72 -21.71
C ALA A 63 0.86 -0.87 -20.28
N TRP A 64 0.58 -1.97 -19.57
CA TRP A 64 1.22 -2.28 -18.29
C TRP A 64 2.71 -2.63 -18.45
N ASP A 65 3.06 -3.42 -19.46
CA ASP A 65 4.44 -3.85 -19.74
C ASP A 65 5.31 -2.65 -20.17
N ASP A 66 4.76 -1.75 -21.00
CA ASP A 66 5.40 -0.48 -21.40
C ASP A 66 5.41 0.57 -20.28
N GLY A 67 4.72 0.28 -19.16
CA GLY A 67 4.63 1.17 -18.01
C GLY A 67 3.81 2.44 -18.27
N LEU A 68 2.89 2.41 -19.24
CA LEU A 68 1.83 3.41 -19.41
C LEU A 68 0.79 3.26 -18.29
N HIS A 69 0.46 2.02 -17.93
CA HIS A 69 -0.30 1.70 -16.72
C HIS A 69 0.64 1.32 -15.58
N ARG A 70 0.29 1.77 -14.36
CA ARG A 70 1.10 1.57 -13.16
C ARG A 70 0.19 1.38 -11.96
N PRO A 71 0.69 0.71 -10.90
CA PRO A 71 -0.01 0.68 -9.62
C PRO A 71 -0.23 2.11 -9.10
N PRO A 72 -1.23 2.34 -8.23
CA PRO A 72 -1.58 3.67 -7.75
C PRO A 72 -0.35 4.36 -7.13
N PRO A 73 0.00 5.57 -7.59
CA PRO A 73 1.09 6.32 -7.00
C PRO A 73 0.69 6.82 -5.61
N GLN A 74 1.68 7.30 -4.85
CA GLN A 74 1.39 8.06 -3.64
C GLN A 74 0.51 9.28 -3.98
N PRO A 75 -0.62 9.52 -3.27
CA PRO A 75 -1.52 10.63 -3.57
C PRO A 75 -0.82 11.98 -3.56
N ALA A 76 -1.16 12.85 -4.51
CA ALA A 76 -0.49 14.12 -4.72
C ALA A 76 -0.40 14.98 -3.46
N LEU A 77 -1.51 15.05 -2.70
CA LEU A 77 -1.62 15.78 -1.46
C LEU A 77 -0.55 15.36 -0.44
N THR A 78 -0.29 14.05 -0.32
CA THR A 78 0.69 13.52 0.64
C THR A 78 2.15 13.80 0.24
N ARG A 79 2.41 14.32 -0.96
CA ARG A 79 3.76 14.73 -1.38
C ARG A 79 4.11 16.15 -0.96
N THR A 80 3.12 16.97 -0.58
CA THR A 80 3.29 18.40 -0.29
C THR A 80 4.10 18.68 0.98
N CYS A 81 3.73 18.09 2.13
CA CYS A 81 4.47 18.25 3.38
C CYS A 81 4.40 16.98 4.27
N ARG A 82 5.33 16.88 5.23
CA ARG A 82 5.44 15.71 6.14
C ARG A 82 4.24 15.57 7.06
N LEU A 83 3.66 16.68 7.53
CA LEU A 83 2.50 16.67 8.42
C LEU A 83 1.25 16.11 7.72
N ILE A 84 0.91 16.67 6.55
CA ILE A 84 -0.20 16.18 5.71
C ILE A 84 0.03 14.70 5.35
N ARG A 85 1.26 14.32 4.99
CA ARG A 85 1.60 12.93 4.70
C ARG A 85 1.30 11.99 5.87
N ALA A 86 1.66 12.39 7.10
CA ALA A 86 1.45 11.57 8.29
C ALA A 86 -0.05 11.35 8.58
N MET A 87 -0.90 12.33 8.26
CA MET A 87 -2.34 12.26 8.45
C MET A 87 -3.10 11.57 7.31
N ALA A 88 -2.76 11.89 6.06
CA ALA A 88 -3.53 11.45 4.89
C ALA A 88 -3.13 10.06 4.37
N LEU A 89 -1.88 9.60 4.59
CA LEU A 89 -1.50 8.24 4.18
C LEU A 89 -2.27 7.13 4.92
N PRO A 90 -2.51 7.21 6.24
CA PRO A 90 -3.41 6.27 6.93
C PRO A 90 -4.78 6.20 6.26
N ILE A 91 -5.41 7.34 5.97
CA ILE A 91 -6.71 7.40 5.29
C ILE A 91 -6.63 6.69 3.94
N PHE A 92 -5.63 7.02 3.11
CA PHE A 92 -5.41 6.40 1.81
C PHE A 92 -5.32 4.88 1.88
N TYR A 93 -4.44 4.33 2.72
CA TYR A 93 -4.21 2.89 2.75
C TYR A 93 -5.34 2.13 3.47
N GLN A 94 -6.02 2.75 4.42
CA GLN A 94 -7.05 2.09 5.22
C GLN A 94 -8.41 2.07 4.50
N GLN A 95 -8.76 3.14 3.78
CA GLN A 95 -10.08 3.31 3.20
C GLN A 95 -10.19 2.94 1.72
N ASN A 96 -9.06 2.79 1.01
CA ASN A 96 -9.08 2.28 -0.37
C ASN A 96 -8.96 0.74 -0.40
N SER A 97 -9.65 0.14 -1.37
CA SER A 97 -9.50 -1.28 -1.70
C SER A 97 -8.47 -1.47 -2.80
N PHE A 98 -7.47 -2.32 -2.57
CA PHE A 98 -6.42 -2.63 -3.53
C PHE A 98 -6.58 -4.06 -4.04
N VAL A 99 -6.49 -4.26 -5.35
CA VAL A 99 -6.65 -5.58 -5.97
C VAL A 99 -5.45 -5.89 -6.84
N ALA A 100 -4.86 -7.07 -6.63
CA ALA A 100 -3.90 -7.67 -7.54
C ALA A 100 -4.54 -8.91 -8.19
N ARG A 101 -4.44 -9.00 -9.51
CA ARG A 101 -4.79 -10.19 -10.27
C ARG A 101 -3.63 -11.18 -10.31
N TYR A 102 -3.92 -12.46 -10.33
CA TYR A 102 -2.88 -13.50 -10.24
C TYR A 102 -3.04 -14.64 -11.26
N CYS A 103 -3.85 -14.47 -12.31
CA CYS A 103 -3.90 -15.44 -13.40
C CYS A 103 -2.57 -15.52 -14.17
N SER A 104 -2.40 -16.59 -14.95
CA SER A 104 -1.19 -16.86 -15.74
C SER A 104 -0.92 -15.82 -16.83
N ALA A 105 -1.94 -15.05 -17.22
CA ALA A 105 -1.81 -14.00 -18.22
C ALA A 105 -1.32 -12.67 -17.62
N THR A 106 -1.32 -12.53 -16.29
CA THR A 106 -0.98 -11.28 -15.57
C THR A 106 0.38 -11.34 -14.89
N ASN A 107 1.01 -10.18 -14.79
CA ASN A 107 2.29 -10.04 -14.11
C ASN A 107 2.09 -9.59 -12.66
N VAL A 108 2.05 -10.54 -11.73
CA VAL A 108 1.90 -10.24 -10.28
C VAL A 108 3.11 -9.48 -9.71
N PHE A 109 4.24 -9.43 -10.41
CA PHE A 109 5.44 -8.72 -9.93
C PHE A 109 5.22 -7.21 -9.81
N HIS A 110 4.30 -6.61 -10.56
CA HIS A 110 3.94 -5.20 -10.38
C HIS A 110 3.38 -4.94 -8.97
N ALA A 111 2.46 -5.80 -8.51
CA ALA A 111 1.89 -5.72 -7.17
C ALA A 111 2.96 -5.96 -6.09
N LEU A 112 3.80 -6.98 -6.25
CA LEU A 112 4.88 -7.27 -5.30
C LEU A 112 5.94 -6.14 -5.24
N ARG A 113 6.22 -5.51 -6.38
CA ARG A 113 7.12 -4.35 -6.44
C ARG A 113 6.50 -3.15 -5.74
N TRP A 114 5.24 -2.84 -6.01
CA TRP A 114 4.52 -1.76 -5.34
C TRP A 114 4.48 -1.94 -3.82
N LEU A 115 4.14 -3.16 -3.35
CA LEU A 115 4.19 -3.49 -1.92
C LEU A 115 5.58 -3.25 -1.31
N SER A 116 6.65 -3.49 -2.08
CA SER A 116 8.02 -3.19 -1.63
C SER A 116 8.27 -1.69 -1.51
N ILE A 117 7.79 -0.91 -2.49
CA ILE A 117 7.99 0.55 -2.59
C ILE A 117 7.29 1.32 -1.46
N ILE A 118 6.05 0.95 -1.13
CA ILE A 118 5.28 1.70 -0.11
C ILE A 118 5.87 1.56 1.31
N GLY A 119 6.71 0.55 1.54
CA GLY A 119 7.37 0.33 2.83
C GLY A 119 6.51 -0.38 3.88
N GLU A 120 7.15 -0.89 4.93
CA GLU A 120 6.53 -1.74 5.96
C GLU A 120 5.44 -1.01 6.75
N GLN A 121 5.73 0.20 7.22
CA GLN A 121 4.79 1.01 8.00
C GLN A 121 3.48 1.31 7.25
N ASN A 122 3.54 1.44 5.93
CA ASN A 122 2.34 1.67 5.12
C ASN A 122 1.60 0.37 4.81
N ARG A 123 2.32 -0.75 4.61
CA ARG A 123 1.69 -2.06 4.46
C ARG A 123 0.82 -2.43 5.65
N LEU A 124 1.24 -2.10 6.86
CA LEU A 124 0.46 -2.33 8.09
C LEU A 124 -0.83 -1.51 8.15
N LYS A 125 -0.94 -0.44 7.36
CA LYS A 125 -2.14 0.43 7.29
C LYS A 125 -3.10 -0.01 6.19
N LEU A 126 -2.71 -0.96 5.34
CA LEU A 126 -3.56 -1.46 4.26
C LEU A 126 -4.78 -2.18 4.85
N GLY A 127 -5.97 -1.61 4.66
CA GLY A 127 -7.21 -2.17 5.17
C GLY A 127 -7.71 -3.34 4.32
N GLU A 128 -7.84 -3.09 3.02
CA GLU A 128 -8.42 -4.01 2.06
C GLU A 128 -7.46 -4.30 0.90
N VAL A 129 -6.87 -5.50 0.91
CA VAL A 129 -5.99 -5.96 -0.17
C VAL A 129 -6.42 -7.36 -0.58
N TYR A 130 -6.68 -7.54 -1.86
CA TYR A 130 -7.18 -8.79 -2.40
C TYR A 130 -6.30 -9.31 -3.54
N LEU A 131 -6.07 -10.63 -3.53
CA LEU A 131 -5.64 -11.40 -4.69
C LEU A 131 -6.91 -11.96 -5.31
N ARG A 132 -7.22 -11.58 -6.56
CA ARG A 132 -8.49 -11.98 -7.20
C ARG A 132 -8.27 -12.55 -8.59
N ASP A 133 -8.97 -13.64 -8.90
CA ASP A 133 -9.17 -14.15 -10.26
C ASP A 133 -10.68 -14.27 -10.51
N ASP A 134 -11.13 -13.83 -11.69
CA ASP A 134 -12.55 -13.92 -12.04
C ASP A 134 -12.95 -15.34 -12.47
N ASN A 135 -12.00 -16.24 -12.71
CA ASN A 135 -12.25 -17.66 -12.97
C ASN A 135 -12.38 -18.45 -11.64
N PRO A 136 -13.58 -18.96 -11.28
CA PRO A 136 -13.82 -19.68 -10.01
C PRO A 136 -13.05 -21.00 -9.88
N GLY A 137 -12.60 -21.56 -11.00
CA GLY A 137 -11.85 -22.81 -11.01
C GLY A 137 -10.34 -22.60 -10.90
N TYR A 138 -9.84 -21.37 -10.95
CA TYR A 138 -8.42 -21.11 -11.16
C TYR A 138 -7.54 -21.77 -10.08
N ASP A 139 -7.91 -21.61 -8.80
CA ASP A 139 -7.20 -22.23 -7.68
C ASP A 139 -7.16 -23.76 -7.74
N ARG A 140 -8.17 -24.39 -8.35
CA ARG A 140 -8.20 -25.85 -8.52
C ARG A 140 -7.14 -26.31 -9.53
N TRP A 141 -6.97 -25.54 -10.61
CA TRP A 141 -6.02 -25.87 -11.68
C TRP A 141 -4.60 -25.41 -11.39
N GLN A 142 -4.46 -24.32 -10.61
CA GLN A 142 -3.21 -23.60 -10.37
C GLN A 142 -2.91 -23.48 -8.86
N GLY A 143 -3.39 -24.40 -8.04
CA GLY A 143 -3.21 -24.36 -6.58
C GLY A 143 -1.74 -24.22 -6.16
N ASN A 144 -0.82 -24.88 -6.88
CA ASN A 144 0.61 -24.75 -6.62
C ASN A 144 1.13 -23.31 -6.80
N TYR A 145 0.63 -22.60 -7.81
CA TYR A 145 1.00 -21.21 -8.06
C TYR A 145 0.48 -20.28 -6.94
N VAL A 146 -0.78 -20.48 -6.53
CA VAL A 146 -1.39 -19.72 -5.42
C VAL A 146 -0.65 -19.95 -4.12
N GLU A 147 -0.34 -21.21 -3.79
CA GLU A 147 0.42 -21.53 -2.58
C GLU A 147 1.85 -20.97 -2.62
N ALA A 148 2.51 -20.99 -3.78
CA ALA A 148 3.82 -20.34 -3.95
C ALA A 148 3.73 -18.82 -3.73
N MET A 149 2.67 -18.17 -4.22
CA MET A 149 2.42 -16.76 -4.01
C MET A 149 2.15 -16.43 -2.53
N LYS A 150 1.32 -17.22 -1.84
CA LYS A 150 1.08 -17.09 -0.39
C LYS A 150 2.38 -17.21 0.40
N LYS A 151 3.21 -18.23 0.12
CA LYS A 151 4.53 -18.39 0.74
C LYS A 151 5.44 -17.19 0.49
N ARG A 152 5.42 -16.63 -0.73
CA ARG A 152 6.22 -15.46 -1.08
C ARG A 152 5.77 -14.22 -0.32
N LEU A 153 4.46 -13.97 -0.22
CA LEU A 153 3.88 -12.86 0.54
C LEU A 153 4.22 -12.99 2.03
N LYS A 154 4.07 -14.19 2.61
CA LYS A 154 4.45 -14.47 4.00
C LYS A 154 5.93 -14.22 4.25
N ARG A 155 6.81 -14.81 3.45
CA ARG A 155 8.27 -14.69 3.62
C ARG A 155 8.77 -13.26 3.43
N LYS A 156 8.27 -12.55 2.42
CA LYS A 156 8.81 -11.23 2.04
C LYS A 156 8.19 -10.08 2.82
N PHE A 157 6.90 -10.17 3.16
CA PHE A 157 6.14 -9.05 3.72
C PHE A 157 5.48 -9.36 5.05
N ASN A 158 5.73 -10.54 5.64
CA ASN A 158 5.02 -11.02 6.83
C ASN A 158 3.49 -10.96 6.66
N ALA A 159 3.00 -11.26 5.46
CA ALA A 159 1.59 -11.22 5.15
C ALA A 159 0.94 -12.60 5.31
N ASP A 160 -0.24 -12.65 5.91
CA ASP A 160 -1.13 -13.79 5.90
C ASP A 160 -2.13 -13.66 4.75
N VAL A 161 -2.55 -14.78 4.17
CA VAL A 161 -3.45 -14.79 3.01
C VAL A 161 -4.61 -15.74 3.29
N LYS A 162 -5.80 -15.17 3.49
CA LYS A 162 -7.02 -15.91 3.79
C LYS A 162 -7.87 -16.03 2.54
N SER A 163 -8.10 -17.26 2.08
CA SER A 163 -9.08 -17.53 1.04
C SER A 163 -10.47 -17.16 1.55
N LEU A 164 -11.25 -16.48 0.72
CA LEU A 164 -12.63 -16.13 0.99
C LEU A 164 -13.51 -16.97 0.07
N ASP A 165 -14.56 -17.59 0.63
CA ASP A 165 -15.63 -18.15 -0.19
C ASP A 165 -16.41 -16.98 -0.81
N HIS A 166 -16.15 -16.73 -2.08
CA HIS A 166 -16.86 -15.69 -2.83
C HIS A 166 -17.56 -16.32 -4.03
N TYR A 167 -18.87 -16.07 -4.14
CA TYR A 167 -19.77 -16.62 -5.15
C TYR A 167 -19.24 -16.48 -6.59
N GLY A 168 -18.49 -17.47 -7.06
CA GLY A 168 -18.05 -17.55 -8.45
C GLY A 168 -16.69 -16.92 -8.78
N HIS A 169 -15.88 -16.53 -7.79
CA HIS A 169 -14.53 -16.01 -8.03
C HIS A 169 -13.52 -16.55 -7.01
N CYS A 170 -12.28 -16.75 -7.44
CA CYS A 170 -11.19 -17.04 -6.50
C CYS A 170 -10.73 -15.71 -5.88
N CYS A 171 -10.90 -15.56 -4.58
CA CYS A 171 -10.57 -14.34 -3.86
C CYS A 171 -9.81 -14.66 -2.57
N HIS A 172 -8.69 -14.00 -2.36
CA HIS A 172 -7.91 -14.12 -1.14
C HIS A 172 -7.61 -12.74 -0.55
N ARG A 173 -7.96 -12.55 0.72
CA ARG A 173 -7.62 -11.34 1.46
C ARG A 173 -6.19 -11.44 1.99
N VAL A 174 -5.40 -10.40 1.75
CA VAL A 174 -4.02 -10.28 2.25
C VAL A 174 -4.02 -9.40 3.49
N LEU A 175 -3.44 -9.92 4.57
CA LEU A 175 -3.34 -9.24 5.87
C LEU A 175 -1.87 -9.07 6.24
N PHE A 176 -1.40 -7.84 6.42
CA PHE A 176 -0.02 -7.57 6.82
C PHE A 176 0.08 -7.58 8.35
N LEU A 177 0.97 -8.41 8.88
CA LEU A 177 1.16 -8.56 10.31
C LEU A 177 2.35 -7.74 10.77
N GLN A 178 2.21 -7.06 11.91
CA GLN A 178 3.36 -6.50 12.61
C GLN A 178 4.30 -7.67 12.91
N LYS A 179 5.58 -7.53 12.57
CA LYS A 179 6.56 -8.49 13.07
C LYS A 179 6.45 -8.41 14.59
N ALA A 180 6.31 -9.55 15.26
CA ALA A 180 6.60 -9.59 16.67
C ALA A 180 7.95 -8.89 16.81
N GLU A 181 8.03 -7.88 17.67
CA GLU A 181 9.32 -7.38 18.10
C GLU A 181 10.03 -8.64 18.54
N THR A 182 10.98 -9.13 17.73
CA THR A 182 11.89 -10.18 18.16
C THR A 182 12.33 -9.67 19.50
N GLU A 183 11.91 -10.35 20.58
CA GLU A 183 12.37 -10.03 21.92
C GLU A 183 13.85 -9.84 21.73
N VAL A 184 14.29 -8.58 21.80
CA VAL A 184 15.70 -8.28 21.75
C VAL A 184 16.10 -8.92 23.06
N GLU A 185 16.58 -10.16 22.95
CA GLU A 185 17.10 -10.92 24.08
C GLU A 185 17.96 -9.89 24.80
N PRO A 186 17.55 -9.45 26.01
CA PRO A 186 18.14 -8.29 26.61
C PRO A 186 19.62 -8.65 26.70
N GLN A 187 20.43 -8.04 25.83
CA GLN A 187 21.87 -8.10 25.96
C GLN A 187 22.09 -7.35 27.25
N GLY A 188 22.07 -8.12 28.34
CA GLY A 188 22.04 -7.60 29.67
C GLY A 188 23.11 -6.55 29.77
N LEU A 189 22.82 -5.46 30.47
CA LEU A 189 23.83 -4.49 30.88
C LEU A 189 24.93 -5.13 31.77
N GLU A 190 25.02 -6.46 31.83
CA GLU A 190 26.08 -7.25 32.47
C GLU A 190 27.47 -6.87 31.96
N TRP A 191 27.61 -6.45 30.69
CA TRP A 191 28.88 -5.90 30.17
C TRP A 191 29.21 -4.50 30.69
N LEU A 192 28.24 -3.75 31.21
CA LEU A 192 28.43 -2.42 31.81
C LEU A 192 28.87 -2.48 33.28
N PHE A 193 28.68 -3.62 33.96
CA PHE A 193 28.99 -3.76 35.40
C PHE A 193 29.95 -4.91 35.74
N GLY A 194 30.33 -5.75 34.77
CA GLY A 194 31.28 -6.85 34.98
C GLY A 194 32.74 -6.42 34.92
N GLY A 195 33.26 -5.76 35.96
CA GLY A 195 34.70 -5.48 36.03
C GLY A 195 35.18 -4.61 37.19
N ALA A 196 34.87 -4.96 38.44
CA ALA A 196 35.71 -4.64 39.61
C ALA A 196 35.12 -5.24 40.89
N LEU A 197 35.48 -6.48 41.22
CA LEU A 197 35.59 -6.98 42.60
C LEU A 197 36.69 -8.04 42.64
#